data_AF-A0A7Z9JI37-F1
#
_entry.id   AF-A0A7Z9JI37-F1
#
_cell.length_a   1.000
_cell.length_b   1.000
_cell.length_c   1.000
_cell.angle_alpha   90.00
_cell.angle_beta   90.00
_cell.angle_gamma   90.00
#
_symmetry.space_group_name_H-M   'P 1'
#
loop_
_entity.id
_entity.type
_entity.pdbx_description
1 polymer ?
#
loop_
_entity_poly.entity_id
_entity_poly.type
_entity_poly.pdbx_seq_one_letter_code
_entity_poly.pdbx_strand_id
1 'polypeptide(L)'
;MIKPEISLSFRRLARAQCGASIVAATLWWIGATVGGFGMKIAVIGAAESGVLCIVSLAMLVLFLPSKKRPIATVATLWSASSFIRFLVALIASTLLYYVAQFGLRPLMFSFLLTAVFLLIAETKVLANSLAEYSKSTNV
;
A
#
# COMPACT_ATOMS: atom_id res chain seq x y z
N MET A 1 30.06 -3.04 -14.95
CA MET A 1 28.61 -3.34 -14.83
C MET A 1 27.85 -2.03 -14.74
N ILE A 2 27.15 -1.63 -15.79
CA ILE A 2 26.25 -0.48 -15.76
C ILE A 2 25.03 -0.91 -14.93
N LYS A 3 24.87 -0.39 -13.72
CA LYS A 3 23.67 -0.64 -12.92
C LYS A 3 22.57 0.22 -13.50
N PRO A 4 21.46 -0.34 -14.02
CA PRO A 4 20.38 0.49 -14.51
C PRO A 4 19.83 1.33 -13.34
N GLU A 5 19.75 2.63 -13.56
CA GLU A 5 19.25 3.60 -12.58
C GLU A 5 17.89 4.09 -13.03
N ILE A 6 16.93 4.09 -12.10
CA ILE A 6 15.56 4.53 -12.37
C ILE A 6 15.21 5.65 -11.41
N SER A 7 14.58 6.69 -11.94
CA SER A 7 13.89 7.72 -11.15
C SER A 7 12.40 7.52 -11.32
N LEU A 8 11.69 7.31 -10.21
CA LEU A 8 10.24 7.14 -10.22
C LEU A 8 9.57 8.46 -9.87
N SER A 9 8.55 8.83 -10.63
CA SER A 9 7.83 10.07 -10.33
C SER A 9 7.01 9.92 -9.04
N PHE A 10 7.37 10.71 -8.03
CA PHE A 10 6.69 10.76 -6.73
C PHE A 10 5.18 10.95 -6.88
N ARG A 11 4.77 11.82 -7.82
CA ARG A 11 3.37 12.17 -8.07
C ARG A 11 2.54 11.00 -8.63
N ARG A 12 3.11 10.14 -9.50
CA ARG A 12 2.40 8.94 -10.01
C ARG A 12 2.24 7.89 -8.91
N LEU A 13 3.27 7.66 -8.10
CA LEU A 13 3.21 6.71 -6.98
C LEU A 13 2.23 7.15 -5.89
N ALA A 14 2.26 8.42 -5.49
CA ALA A 14 1.32 8.96 -4.50
C ALA A 14 -0.14 8.87 -4.97
N ARG A 15 -0.41 9.17 -6.25
CA ARG A 15 -1.75 9.01 -6.84
C ARG A 15 -2.19 7.55 -6.87
N ALA A 16 -1.29 6.62 -7.19
CA ALA A 16 -1.61 5.20 -7.22
C ALA A 16 -1.92 4.64 -5.81
N GLN A 17 -1.14 5.03 -4.80
CA GLN A 17 -1.39 4.66 -3.41
C GLN A 17 -2.74 5.21 -2.90
N CYS A 18 -3.03 6.48 -3.21
CA CYS A 18 -4.28 7.12 -2.81
C CYS A 18 -5.49 6.53 -3.56
N GLY A 19 -5.36 6.22 -4.85
CA GLY A 19 -6.38 5.51 -5.60
C GLY A 19 -6.64 4.10 -5.07
N ALA A 20 -5.58 3.36 -4.73
CA ALA A 20 -5.69 2.03 -4.15
C ALA A 20 -6.37 2.04 -2.78
N SER A 21 -6.06 3.01 -1.92
CA SER A 21 -6.68 3.11 -0.60
C SER A 21 -8.16 3.47 -0.68
N ILE A 22 -8.57 4.33 -1.61
CA ILE A 22 -9.99 4.67 -1.85
C ILE A 22 -10.76 3.44 -2.34
N VAL A 23 -10.20 2.71 -3.30
CA VAL A 23 -10.82 1.48 -3.84
C VAL A 23 -10.95 0.43 -2.73
N ALA A 24 -9.90 0.21 -1.94
CA ALA A 24 -9.91 -0.71 -0.81
C ALA A 24 -10.95 -0.32 0.25
N ALA A 25 -11.03 0.96 0.62
CA ALA A 25 -12.03 1.44 1.58
C ALA A 25 -13.46 1.27 1.06
N THR A 26 -13.70 1.50 -0.24
CA THR A 26 -15.02 1.34 -0.86
C THR A 26 -15.43 -0.14 -0.89
N LEU A 27 -14.54 -1.04 -1.31
CA LEU A 27 -14.76 -2.49 -1.30
C LEU A 27 -14.98 -3.02 0.11
N TRP A 28 -14.24 -2.50 1.10
CA TRP A 28 -14.45 -2.85 2.51
C TRP A 28 -15.83 -2.43 3.00
N TRP A 29 -16.26 -1.20 2.69
CA TRP A 29 -17.60 -0.72 3.04
C TRP A 29 -18.70 -1.60 2.44
N ILE A 30 -18.58 -1.95 1.16
CA ILE A 30 -19.51 -2.86 0.49
C ILE A 30 -19.49 -4.24 1.15
N GLY A 31 -18.32 -4.81 1.41
CA GLY A 31 -18.18 -6.11 2.08
C GLY A 31 -18.72 -6.11 3.51
N ALA A 32 -18.55 -5.00 4.24
CA ALA A 32 -19.05 -4.84 5.60
C ALA A 32 -20.58 -4.78 5.65
N THR A 33 -21.19 -4.04 4.72
CA THR A 33 -22.66 -3.94 4.61
C THR A 33 -23.30 -5.27 4.18
N VAL A 34 -22.71 -5.98 3.21
CA VAL A 34 -23.22 -7.28 2.74
C VAL A 34 -22.98 -8.39 3.76
N GLY A 35 -21.84 -8.39 4.44
CA GLY A 35 -21.50 -9.38 5.47
C GLY A 35 -22.21 -9.18 6.81
N GLY A 36 -23.05 -8.14 6.94
CA GLY A 36 -23.75 -7.82 8.19
C GLY A 36 -22.81 -7.43 9.33
N PHE A 37 -21.59 -6.99 9.01
CA PHE A 37 -20.63 -6.53 10.01
C PHE A 37 -21.10 -5.18 10.54
N GLY A 38 -21.50 -5.13 11.81
CA GLY A 38 -22.08 -3.92 12.42
C GLY A 38 -21.25 -2.65 12.19
N MET A 39 -21.91 -1.49 12.18
CA MET A 39 -21.34 -0.20 11.74
C MET A 39 -19.99 0.18 12.39
N LYS A 40 -19.74 -0.29 13.62
CA LYS A 40 -18.45 -0.11 14.30
C LYS A 40 -17.27 -0.79 13.58
N ILE A 41 -17.46 -2.02 13.07
CA ILE A 41 -16.42 -2.78 12.36
C ILE A 41 -16.16 -2.17 10.98
N ALA A 42 -17.22 -1.71 10.29
CA ALA A 42 -17.11 -1.06 8.99
C ALA A 42 -16.24 0.20 9.07
N VAL A 43 -16.50 1.06 10.07
CA VAL A 43 -15.74 2.31 10.29
C VAL A 43 -14.29 2.02 10.65
N ILE A 44 -14.03 1.01 11.46
CA ILE A 44 -12.67 0.66 11.90
C ILE A 44 -11.83 0.13 10.74
N GLY A 45 -12.38 -0.78 9.91
CA GLY A 45 -11.64 -1.25 8.74
C GLY A 45 -11.39 -0.15 7.71
N ALA A 46 -12.34 0.80 7.56
CA ALA A 46 -12.10 1.99 6.74
C ALA A 46 -11.02 2.93 7.33
N ALA A 47 -10.99 3.09 8.65
CA ALA A 47 -9.96 3.85 9.34
C ALA A 47 -8.58 3.19 9.17
N GLU A 48 -8.52 1.86 9.19
CA GLU A 48 -7.30 1.09 8.93
C GLU A 48 -6.76 1.34 7.52
N SER A 49 -7.64 1.39 6.51
CA SER A 49 -7.26 1.78 5.14
C SER A 49 -6.65 3.18 5.09
N GLY A 50 -7.16 4.11 5.90
CA GLY A 50 -6.62 5.46 6.07
C GLY A 50 -5.23 5.47 6.70
N VAL A 51 -5.03 4.73 7.80
CA VAL A 51 -3.73 4.60 8.47
C VAL A 51 -2.68 4.01 7.51
N LEU A 52 -3.05 2.96 6.76
CA LEU A 52 -2.16 2.36 5.75
C LEU A 52 -1.82 3.33 4.62
N CYS A 53 -2.75 4.18 4.21
CA CYS A 53 -2.48 5.23 3.23
C CYS A 53 -1.46 6.25 3.77
N ILE A 54 -1.61 6.70 5.03
CA ILE A 54 -0.69 7.64 5.67
C ILE A 54 0.71 7.04 5.79
N VAL A 55 0.82 5.79 6.25
CA VAL A 55 2.11 5.09 6.34
C VAL A 55 2.73 4.94 4.96
N SER A 56 1.94 4.59 3.95
CA SER A 56 2.42 4.44 2.57
C SER A 56 2.97 5.75 2.00
N LEU A 57 2.30 6.88 2.29
CA LEU A 57 2.76 8.21 1.90
C LEU A 57 4.01 8.63 2.69
N ALA A 58 4.06 8.38 4.00
CA ALA A 58 5.22 8.69 4.83
C ALA A 58 6.47 7.92 4.35
N MET A 59 6.30 6.65 4.01
CA MET A 59 7.36 5.84 3.42
C MET A 59 7.76 6.37 2.03
N LEU A 60 6.81 6.76 1.19
CA LEU A 60 7.08 7.38 -0.10
C LEU A 60 7.93 8.67 0.05
N VAL A 61 7.61 9.50 1.05
CA VAL A 61 8.37 10.71 1.39
C VAL A 61 9.77 10.36 1.84
N LEU A 62 9.94 9.39 2.75
CA LEU A 62 11.23 8.93 3.25
C LEU A 62 12.14 8.39 2.14
N PHE A 63 11.58 7.68 1.16
CA PHE A 63 12.38 7.11 0.08
C PHE A 63 12.85 8.13 -0.96
N LEU A 64 12.19 9.28 -1.07
CA LEU A 64 12.42 10.28 -2.13
C LEU A 64 12.65 9.59 -3.51
N PRO A 65 11.63 8.93 -4.09
CA PRO A 65 11.74 8.20 -5.36
C PRO A 65 12.22 9.06 -6.55
N SER A 66 12.24 10.39 -6.40
CA SER A 66 12.76 11.34 -7.37
C SER A 66 14.28 11.30 -7.54
N LYS A 67 15.04 10.71 -6.61
CA LYS A 67 16.50 10.52 -6.78
C LYS A 67 16.77 9.26 -7.61
N LYS A 68 17.67 9.37 -8.60
CA LYS A 68 18.16 8.20 -9.37
C LYS A 68 18.83 7.22 -8.41
N ARG A 69 18.35 5.98 -8.38
CA ARG A 69 18.91 4.89 -7.57
C ARG A 69 18.99 3.59 -8.38
N PRO A 70 19.88 2.65 -8.01
CA PRO A 70 19.95 1.34 -8.65
C PRO A 70 18.64 0.59 -8.47
N ILE A 71 18.21 -0.19 -9.48
CA ILE A 71 16.98 -1.01 -9.41
C ILE A 71 16.95 -1.90 -8.16
N ALA A 72 18.09 -2.51 -7.82
CA ALA A 72 18.20 -3.37 -6.63
C ALA A 72 17.93 -2.61 -5.32
N THR A 73 18.35 -1.33 -5.23
CA THR A 73 18.07 -0.48 -4.07
C THR A 73 16.60 -0.07 -4.03
N VAL A 74 15.98 0.19 -5.19
CA VAL A 74 14.55 0.47 -5.26
C VAL A 74 13.74 -0.74 -4.81
N ALA A 75 14.07 -1.95 -5.28
CA ALA A 75 13.37 -3.19 -4.91
C ALA A 75 13.51 -3.54 -3.41
N THR A 76 14.68 -3.30 -2.81
CA THR A 76 14.90 -3.53 -1.38
C THR A 76 14.15 -2.52 -0.51
N LEU A 77 14.19 -1.23 -0.85
CA LEU A 77 13.38 -0.19 -0.19
C LEU A 77 11.89 -0.49 -0.32
N TRP A 78 11.49 -0.99 -1.48
CA TRP A 78 10.12 -1.42 -1.76
C TRP A 78 9.67 -2.55 -0.84
N SER A 79 10.47 -3.61 -0.75
CA SER A 79 10.22 -4.75 0.13
C SER A 79 10.16 -4.33 1.59
N ALA A 80 11.09 -3.48 2.04
CA ALA A 80 11.10 -2.91 3.38
C ALA A 80 9.84 -2.07 3.67
N SER A 81 9.38 -1.28 2.69
CA SER A 81 8.13 -0.52 2.80
C SER A 81 6.91 -1.40 3.01
N SER A 82 6.80 -2.47 2.22
CA SER A 82 5.70 -3.43 2.34
C SER A 82 5.73 -4.16 3.67
N PHE A 83 6.93 -4.50 4.17
CA PHE A 83 7.10 -5.12 5.47
C PHE A 83 6.65 -4.20 6.62
N ILE A 84 6.99 -2.90 6.57
CA ILE A 84 6.55 -1.92 7.57
C ILE A 84 5.03 -1.75 7.54
N ARG A 85 4.41 -1.69 6.36
CA ARG A 85 2.94 -1.64 6.23
C ARG A 85 2.28 -2.86 6.87
N PHE A 86 2.87 -4.03 6.70
CA PHE A 86 2.41 -5.26 7.33
C PHE A 86 2.55 -5.23 8.85
N LEU A 87 3.68 -4.75 9.38
CA LEU A 87 3.88 -4.59 10.83
C LEU A 87 2.89 -3.59 11.43
N VAL A 88 2.70 -2.43 10.82
CA VAL A 88 1.75 -1.43 11.32
C VAL A 88 0.34 -1.99 11.35
N ALA A 89 -0.07 -2.74 10.33
CA ALA A 89 -1.37 -3.37 10.32
C ALA A 89 -1.54 -4.47 11.35
N LEU A 90 -0.50 -5.29 11.58
CA LEU A 90 -0.52 -6.28 12.65
C LEU A 90 -0.67 -5.59 14.00
N ILE A 91 0.11 -4.55 14.27
CA ILE A 91 0.00 -3.78 15.52
C ILE A 91 -1.39 -3.17 15.66
N ALA A 92 -1.93 -2.54 14.61
CA ALA A 92 -3.27 -1.97 14.61
C ALA A 92 -4.34 -3.04 14.87
N SER A 93 -4.25 -4.18 14.19
CA SER A 93 -5.17 -5.32 14.36
C SER A 93 -5.10 -5.91 15.76
N THR A 94 -3.89 -6.10 16.30
CA THR A 94 -3.68 -6.59 17.68
C THR A 94 -4.20 -5.60 18.71
N LEU A 95 -3.97 -4.29 18.51
CA LEU A 95 -4.47 -3.25 19.40
C LEU A 95 -6.01 -3.22 19.39
N LEU A 96 -6.64 -3.30 18.21
CA LEU A 96 -8.10 -3.32 18.08
C LEU A 96 -8.72 -4.60 18.63
N TYR A 97 -8.04 -5.73 18.51
CA TYR A 97 -8.44 -7.00 19.13
C TYR A 97 -8.44 -6.89 20.66
N TYR A 98 -7.35 -6.37 21.26
CA TYR A 98 -7.24 -6.25 22.71
C TYR A 98 -8.12 -5.14 23.31
N VAL A 99 -8.16 -3.97 22.67
CA VAL A 99 -8.85 -2.78 23.21
C VAL A 99 -10.34 -2.82 22.97
N ALA A 100 -10.79 -3.36 21.84
CA ALA A 100 -12.18 -3.25 21.41
C ALA A 100 -12.89 -4.59 21.19
N GLN A 101 -12.23 -5.71 21.55
CA GLN A 101 -12.77 -7.09 21.44
C GLN A 101 -13.38 -7.40 20.07
N PHE A 102 -12.89 -6.76 19.02
CA PHE A 102 -13.38 -7.02 17.67
C PHE A 102 -12.92 -8.39 17.19
N GLY A 103 -13.76 -9.03 16.37
CA GLY A 103 -13.41 -10.29 15.74
C GLY A 103 -12.14 -10.14 14.89
N LEU A 104 -11.17 -11.02 15.10
CA LEU A 104 -9.89 -11.01 14.37
C LEU A 104 -10.08 -11.20 12.85
N ARG A 105 -11.08 -12.00 12.45
CA ARG A 105 -11.37 -12.33 11.04
C ARG A 105 -11.67 -11.10 10.16
N PRO A 106 -12.64 -10.23 10.49
CA PRO A 106 -12.92 -9.06 9.67
C PRO A 106 -11.72 -8.11 9.59
N LEU A 107 -11.00 -7.88 10.70
CA LEU A 107 -9.82 -7.01 10.71
C LEU A 107 -8.73 -7.52 9.75
N MET A 108 -8.40 -8.82 9.82
CA MET A 108 -7.42 -9.41 8.90
C MET A 108 -7.85 -9.32 7.43
N PHE A 109 -9.15 -9.43 7.15
CA PHE A 109 -9.66 -9.35 5.79
C PHE A 109 -9.61 -7.92 5.23
N SER A 110 -9.97 -6.91 6.04
CA SER A 110 -9.84 -5.49 5.67
C SER A 110 -8.40 -5.12 5.34
N PHE A 111 -7.49 -5.56 6.20
CA PHE A 111 -6.07 -5.36 6.04
C PHE A 111 -5.55 -5.98 4.75
N LEU A 112 -5.77 -7.29 4.57
CA LEU A 112 -5.27 -8.03 3.42
C LEU A 112 -5.78 -7.43 2.12
N LEU A 113 -7.06 -7.06 2.08
CA LEU A 113 -7.65 -6.40 0.93
C LEU A 113 -6.90 -5.10 0.59
N THR A 114 -6.69 -4.23 1.59
CA THR A 114 -5.98 -2.96 1.40
C THR A 114 -4.54 -3.17 0.97
N ALA A 115 -3.82 -4.09 1.62
CA ALA A 115 -2.42 -4.39 1.32
C ALA A 115 -2.24 -4.94 -0.11
N VAL A 116 -3.12 -5.85 -0.53
CA VAL A 116 -3.08 -6.44 -1.88
C VAL A 116 -3.33 -5.39 -2.95
N PHE A 117 -4.35 -4.54 -2.79
CA PHE A 117 -4.64 -3.48 -3.77
C PHE A 117 -3.51 -2.47 -3.87
N LEU A 118 -2.93 -2.08 -2.73
CA LEU A 118 -1.81 -1.15 -2.70
C LEU A 118 -0.59 -1.76 -3.43
N LEU A 119 -0.28 -3.04 -3.16
CA LEU A 119 0.82 -3.74 -3.80
C LEU A 119 0.61 -3.87 -5.32
N ILE A 120 -0.60 -4.20 -5.78
CA ILE A 120 -0.91 -4.31 -7.21
C ILE A 120 -0.77 -2.96 -7.91
N ALA A 121 -1.36 -1.90 -7.35
CA ALA A 121 -1.33 -0.57 -7.95
C ALA A 121 0.11 -0.07 -8.07
N GLU A 122 0.89 -0.25 -7.01
CA GLU A 122 2.27 0.17 -7.01
C GLU A 122 3.16 -0.68 -7.94
N THR A 123 2.94 -2.00 -8.00
CA THR A 123 3.65 -2.90 -8.94
C THR A 123 3.36 -2.51 -10.38
N LYS A 124 2.11 -2.15 -10.71
CA LYS A 124 1.74 -1.62 -12.03
C LYS A 124 2.50 -0.34 -12.37
N VAL A 125 2.64 0.58 -11.42
CA VAL A 125 3.41 1.83 -11.64
C VAL A 125 4.89 1.52 -11.85
N LEU A 126 5.46 0.59 -11.08
CA LEU A 126 6.85 0.18 -11.22
C LEU A 126 7.11 -0.49 -12.58
N ALA A 127 6.25 -1.42 -12.97
CA ALA A 127 6.33 -2.15 -14.24
C ALA A 127 6.21 -1.20 -15.44
N ASN A 128 5.26 -0.26 -15.41
CA ASN A 128 5.13 0.75 -16.46
C ASN A 128 6.36 1.65 -16.55
N SER A 129 6.94 2.03 -15.42
CA SER A 129 8.15 2.87 -15.40
C SER A 129 9.39 2.11 -15.90
N LEU A 130 9.52 0.82 -15.58
CA LEU A 130 10.58 -0.04 -16.13
C LEU A 130 10.41 -0.25 -17.64
N ALA A 131 9.17 -0.46 -18.11
CA ALA A 131 8.88 -0.62 -19.54
C ALA A 131 9.21 0.67 -20.32
N GLU A 132 8.88 1.83 -19.78
CA GLU A 132 9.21 3.15 -20.35
C GLU A 132 10.75 3.35 -20.41
N TYR A 133 11.49 2.96 -19.37
CA TYR A 133 12.95 2.99 -19.35
C TYR A 133 13.59 2.01 -20.36
N SER A 134 13.09 0.77 -20.44
CA SER A 134 13.57 -0.23 -21.40
C SER A 134 13.36 0.23 -22.85
N LYS A 135 12.21 0.87 -23.14
CA LYS A 135 11.92 1.42 -24.46
C LYS A 135 12.82 2.62 -24.81
N SER A 136 13.18 3.45 -23.83
CA SER A 136 14.13 4.57 -24.01
C SER A 136 15.59 4.13 -24.17
N THR A 137 15.96 2.92 -23.74
CA THR A 137 17.35 2.43 -23.80
C THR A 137 17.61 1.62 -25.08
N ASN A 138 16.55 1.16 -25.77
CA ASN A 138 16.62 0.42 -27.03
C ASN A 138 16.38 1.31 -28.28
N VAL A 139 16.55 2.63 -28.14
CA VAL A 139 16.59 3.59 -29.26
C VAL A 139 18.01 4.11 -29.41
#